data_AF-A0A0Q0ZGF7-F1
#
_entry.id   AF-A0A0Q0ZGF7-F1
#
_cell.length_a   1.000
_cell.length_b   1.000
_cell.length_c   1.000
_cell.angle_alpha   90.00
_cell.angle_beta   90.00
_cell.angle_gamma   90.00
#
_symmetry.space_group_name_H-M   'P 1'
#
loop_
_entity.id
_entity.type
_entity.pdbx_description
1 polymer ?
#
loop_
_entity_poly.entity_id
_entity_poly.type
_entity_poly.pdbx_seq_one_letter_code
_entity_poly.pdbx_strand_id
1 'polypeptide(L)'
;MRRLNITFLLLGLIFIAKAQNVKPKAPEFALGSFTDDYGITYTINDTLWVQNPTTKYHIIKWNPEKQYLVAKNDAGNKTDGNKYTRIDYMTFSGMEPWRWGFCLTAYDAATDVIAEQTAYVDRQNPKKGCNGYPFSRMKKVETKP
;
A
#
# COMPACT_ATOMS: atom_id res chain seq x y z
N MET A 1 47.04 16.05 52.46
CA MET A 1 47.50 16.88 51.31
C MET A 1 47.32 16.01 50.05
N ARG A 2 46.61 16.34 48.97
CA ARG A 2 46.43 17.63 48.27
C ARG A 2 45.27 17.48 47.25
N ARG A 3 44.27 18.36 47.38
CA ARG A 3 43.40 19.03 46.38
C ARG A 3 42.53 18.25 45.37
N LEU A 4 41.22 18.49 45.55
CA LEU A 4 40.10 18.50 44.61
C LEU A 4 40.41 19.29 43.32
N ASN A 5 39.84 18.88 42.18
CA ASN A 5 39.35 19.81 41.15
C ASN A 5 38.23 19.16 40.31
N ILE A 6 37.03 19.67 40.55
CA ILE A 6 35.81 19.48 39.75
C ILE A 6 35.89 20.44 38.56
N THR A 7 35.62 19.99 37.34
CA THR A 7 35.08 20.89 36.31
C THR A 7 34.15 20.13 35.37
N PHE A 8 32.88 20.51 35.44
CA PHE A 8 31.76 20.14 34.57
C PHE A 8 31.94 20.71 33.16
N LEU A 9 31.53 19.96 32.12
CA LEU A 9 30.56 20.44 31.12
C LEU A 9 30.10 19.28 30.19
N LEU A 10 28.98 18.64 30.54
CA LEU A 10 28.21 17.82 29.59
C LEU A 10 27.29 18.76 28.80
N LEU A 11 27.64 19.08 27.55
CA LEU A 11 26.67 19.61 26.58
C LEU A 11 26.01 18.44 25.85
N GLY A 12 24.95 17.90 26.44
CA GLY A 12 24.02 17.02 25.74
C GLY A 12 23.06 17.85 24.90
N LEU A 13 23.37 18.09 23.63
CA LEU A 13 22.43 18.61 22.64
C LEU A 13 21.42 17.50 22.31
N ILE A 14 20.34 17.41 23.08
CA ILE A 14 19.19 16.58 22.74
C ILE A 14 18.39 17.31 21.66
N PHE A 15 18.75 17.13 20.40
CA PHE A 15 17.88 17.48 19.28
C PHE A 15 16.72 16.48 19.25
N ILE A 16 15.62 16.80 19.94
CA ILE A 16 14.34 16.12 19.74
C ILE A 16 13.80 16.61 18.39
N ALA A 17 14.26 16.00 17.29
CA ALA A 17 13.61 16.16 16.01
C ALA A 17 12.20 15.55 16.15
N LYS A 18 11.17 16.42 16.23
CA LYS A 18 9.79 15.99 16.02
C LYS A 18 9.71 15.42 14.60
N ALA A 19 9.80 14.10 14.46
CA ALA A 19 9.43 13.42 13.23
C ALA A 19 7.98 13.80 12.92
N GLN A 20 7.78 14.68 11.95
CA GLN A 20 6.46 14.95 11.43
C GLN A 20 5.95 13.62 10.87
N ASN A 21 4.96 13.03 11.53
CA ASN A 21 4.26 11.82 11.07
C ASN A 21 3.43 12.20 9.83
N VAL A 22 4.11 12.44 8.70
CA VAL A 22 3.46 12.53 7.40
C VAL A 22 2.99 11.12 7.10
N LYS A 23 1.67 10.90 7.04
CA LYS A 23 1.13 9.62 6.58
C LYS A 23 1.72 9.33 5.20
N PRO A 24 2.31 8.14 4.97
CA PRO A 24 2.86 7.81 3.67
C PRO A 24 1.77 7.97 2.60
N LYS A 25 2.13 8.66 1.50
CA LYS A 25 1.24 8.85 0.35
C LYS A 25 1.32 7.67 -0.61
N ALA A 26 0.37 7.60 -1.53
CA ALA A 26 0.42 6.64 -2.62
C ALA A 26 1.67 6.88 -3.51
N PRO A 27 2.28 5.82 -4.06
CA PRO A 27 3.20 5.97 -5.19
C PRO A 27 2.49 6.60 -6.39
N GLU A 28 3.13 7.54 -7.07
CA GLU A 28 2.54 8.27 -8.20
C GLU A 28 2.06 7.35 -9.33
N PHE A 29 2.79 6.26 -9.60
CA PHE A 29 2.42 5.29 -10.64
C PHE A 29 1.09 4.57 -10.37
N ALA A 30 0.68 4.50 -9.10
CA ALA A 30 -0.53 3.80 -8.67
C ALA A 30 -1.77 4.71 -8.71
N LEU A 31 -1.61 6.00 -9.01
CA LEU A 31 -2.69 6.98 -9.05
C LEU A 31 -3.24 7.17 -10.46
N GLY A 32 -4.57 7.26 -10.56
CA GLY A 32 -5.32 7.50 -11.79
C GLY A 32 -6.28 6.38 -12.15
N SER A 33 -6.60 6.29 -13.44
CA SER A 33 -7.49 5.27 -13.99
C SER A 33 -6.70 4.16 -14.66
N PHE A 34 -7.12 2.92 -14.45
CA PHE A 34 -6.42 1.74 -14.95
C PHE A 34 -7.41 0.71 -15.51
N THR A 35 -6.87 -0.20 -16.31
CA THR A 35 -7.51 -1.46 -16.68
C THR A 35 -6.54 -2.58 -16.36
N ASP A 36 -7.04 -3.69 -15.81
CA ASP A 36 -6.22 -4.88 -15.62
C ASP A 36 -6.23 -5.81 -16.85
N ASP A 37 -5.45 -6.89 -16.78
CA ASP A 37 -5.37 -7.90 -17.84
C ASP A 37 -6.60 -8.82 -17.93
N TYR A 38 -7.58 -8.64 -17.04
CA TYR A 38 -8.90 -9.26 -17.09
C TYR A 38 -9.99 -8.32 -17.62
N GLY A 39 -9.63 -7.08 -17.97
CA GLY A 39 -10.57 -6.07 -18.49
C GLY A 39 -11.35 -5.33 -17.41
N ILE A 40 -11.03 -5.52 -16.13
CA ILE A 40 -11.64 -4.79 -15.01
C ILE A 40 -11.04 -3.39 -14.97
N THR A 41 -11.88 -2.37 -14.71
CA THR A 41 -11.43 -0.98 -14.65
C THR A 41 -11.36 -0.47 -13.21
N TYR A 42 -10.41 0.43 -12.99
CA TYR A 42 -10.08 0.94 -11.67
C TYR A 42 -9.93 2.46 -11.68
N THR A 43 -10.24 3.09 -10.56
CA THR A 43 -9.89 4.49 -10.28
C THR A 43 -9.30 4.56 -8.88
N ILE A 44 -8.05 5.02 -8.79
CA ILE A 44 -7.27 4.97 -7.56
C ILE A 44 -6.75 6.37 -7.25
N ASN A 45 -7.04 6.84 -6.04
CA ASN A 45 -6.45 8.03 -5.45
C ASN A 45 -5.82 7.71 -4.08
N ASP A 46 -5.32 8.72 -3.36
CA ASP A 46 -4.67 8.52 -2.06
C ASP A 46 -5.55 7.83 -1.01
N THR A 47 -6.88 7.98 -1.11
CA THR A 47 -7.84 7.60 -0.07
C THR A 47 -8.85 6.54 -0.52
N LEU A 48 -8.97 6.29 -1.82
CA LEU A 48 -10.01 5.45 -2.37
C LEU A 48 -9.49 4.64 -3.55
N TRP A 49 -9.71 3.34 -3.49
CA TRP A 49 -9.57 2.42 -4.60
C TRP A 49 -10.96 1.97 -5.04
N VAL A 50 -11.35 2.31 -6.26
CA VAL A 50 -12.58 1.86 -6.88
C VAL A 50 -12.24 0.76 -7.88
N GLN A 51 -12.85 -0.41 -7.72
CA GLN A 51 -12.89 -1.48 -8.69
C GLN A 51 -14.30 -1.52 -9.28
N ASN A 52 -14.42 -1.10 -10.53
CA ASN A 52 -15.72 -0.91 -11.17
C ASN A 52 -16.45 -2.25 -11.39
N PRO A 53 -17.80 -2.24 -11.37
CA PRO A 53 -18.66 -1.06 -11.33
C PRO A 53 -18.90 -0.45 -9.94
N THR A 54 -18.73 -1.21 -8.84
CA THR A 54 -19.26 -0.77 -7.53
C THR A 54 -18.35 -1.03 -6.34
N THR A 55 -17.33 -1.88 -6.46
CA THR A 55 -16.51 -2.28 -5.31
C THR A 55 -15.57 -1.15 -4.92
N LYS A 56 -15.56 -0.81 -3.63
CA LYS A 56 -14.76 0.28 -3.09
C LYS A 56 -13.94 -0.16 -1.88
N TYR A 57 -12.71 0.31 -1.81
CA TYR A 57 -11.82 0.13 -0.68
C TYR A 57 -11.34 1.50 -0.20
N HIS A 58 -11.73 1.88 1.02
CA HIS A 58 -11.34 3.13 1.67
C HIS A 58 -9.95 2.98 2.26
N ILE A 59 -8.96 3.58 1.62
CA ILE A 59 -7.55 3.40 1.96
C ILE A 59 -7.26 4.12 3.28
N ILE A 60 -6.78 3.36 4.26
CA ILE A 60 -6.43 3.88 5.60
C ILE A 60 -4.93 4.10 5.75
N LYS A 61 -4.12 3.35 5.00
CA LYS A 61 -2.65 3.38 5.08
C LYS A 61 -2.02 2.94 3.77
N TRP A 62 -1.04 3.69 3.30
CA TRP A 62 -0.05 3.24 2.33
C TRP A 62 1.24 2.82 3.05
N ASN A 63 1.93 1.81 2.54
CA ASN A 63 3.29 1.47 2.88
C ASN A 63 4.13 1.29 1.61
N PRO A 64 4.67 2.40 1.06
CA PRO A 64 5.46 2.36 -0.18
C PRO A 64 6.72 1.50 -0.07
N GLU A 65 7.41 1.54 1.07
CA GLU A 65 8.64 0.79 1.31
C GLU A 65 8.42 -0.72 1.21
N LYS A 66 7.31 -1.21 1.78
CA LYS A 66 6.93 -2.62 1.75
C LYS A 66 5.98 -2.97 0.60
N GLN A 67 5.65 -2.00 -0.24
CA GLN A 67 4.80 -2.12 -1.42
C GLN A 67 3.43 -2.75 -1.15
N TYR A 68 2.69 -2.19 -0.18
CA TYR A 68 1.29 -2.52 0.04
C TYR A 68 0.48 -1.31 0.53
N LEU A 69 -0.83 -1.46 0.54
CA LEU A 69 -1.77 -0.59 1.26
C LEU A 69 -2.74 -1.44 2.07
N VAL A 70 -3.35 -0.82 3.08
CA VAL A 70 -4.48 -1.40 3.82
C VAL A 70 -5.69 -0.49 3.63
N ALA A 71 -6.85 -1.10 3.44
CA ALA A 71 -8.10 -0.41 3.23
C ALA A 71 -9.26 -1.06 3.99
N LYS A 72 -10.25 -0.26 4.36
CA LYS A 72 -11.54 -0.73 4.85
C LYS A 72 -12.48 -0.92 3.66
N ASN A 73 -13.08 -2.10 3.56
CA ASN A 73 -14.03 -2.42 2.52
C ASN A 73 -15.31 -1.60 2.75
N ASP A 74 -15.82 -0.97 1.69
CA ASP A 74 -17.08 -0.22 1.77
C ASP A 74 -18.22 -1.14 2.24
N ALA A 75 -19.11 -0.61 3.08
CA ALA A 75 -20.23 -1.37 3.62
C ALA A 75 -21.19 -1.88 2.52
N GLY A 76 -21.23 -1.20 1.37
CA GLY A 76 -22.03 -1.57 0.20
C GLY A 76 -21.35 -2.56 -0.74
N ASN A 77 -20.12 -3.02 -0.46
CA ASN A 77 -19.50 -4.08 -1.26
C ASN A 77 -20.32 -5.37 -1.15
N LYS A 78 -20.55 -6.03 -2.29
CA LYS A 78 -21.34 -7.27 -2.38
C LYS A 78 -20.77 -8.39 -1.51
N THR A 79 -19.44 -8.44 -1.39
CA THR A 79 -18.71 -9.36 -0.51
C THR A 79 -17.84 -8.55 0.44
N ASP A 80 -17.60 -9.10 1.62
CA ASP A 80 -16.59 -8.60 2.57
C ASP A 80 -16.81 -7.14 3.01
N GLY A 81 -18.05 -6.64 2.95
CA GLY A 81 -18.41 -5.31 3.44
C GLY A 81 -18.04 -5.13 4.91
N ASN A 82 -17.52 -3.95 5.26
CA ASN A 82 -16.99 -3.62 6.60
C ASN A 82 -15.78 -4.44 7.06
N LYS A 83 -15.22 -5.32 6.23
CA LYS A 83 -13.94 -5.99 6.49
C LYS A 83 -12.75 -5.12 6.09
N TYR A 84 -11.55 -5.66 6.26
CA TYR A 84 -10.30 -5.01 5.89
C TYR A 84 -9.55 -5.83 4.85
N THR A 85 -9.02 -5.13 3.87
CA THR A 85 -8.25 -5.68 2.76
C THR A 85 -6.83 -5.14 2.81
N ARG A 86 -5.84 -6.02 2.61
CA ARG A 86 -4.49 -5.62 2.26
C ARG A 86 -4.26 -5.87 0.77
N ILE A 87 -3.78 -4.84 0.08
CA ILE A 87 -3.46 -4.89 -1.35
C ILE A 87 -1.96 -4.73 -1.49
N ASP A 88 -1.27 -5.80 -1.87
CA ASP A 88 0.16 -5.77 -2.20
C ASP A 88 0.34 -5.46 -3.68
N TYR A 89 1.41 -4.74 -4.03
CA TYR A 89 1.70 -4.38 -5.41
C TYR A 89 3.19 -4.53 -5.74
N MET A 90 3.49 -4.53 -7.04
CA MET A 90 4.85 -4.45 -7.57
C MET A 90 4.87 -3.83 -8.96
N THR A 91 6.00 -3.28 -9.36
CA THR A 91 6.23 -2.77 -10.71
C THR A 91 6.86 -3.85 -11.60
N PHE A 92 6.71 -3.70 -12.90
CA PHE A 92 7.28 -4.58 -13.92
C PHE A 92 8.17 -3.78 -14.87
N SER A 93 9.29 -4.38 -15.28
CA SER A 93 10.19 -3.81 -16.28
C SER A 93 10.02 -4.55 -17.61
N GLY A 94 9.95 -3.83 -18.73
CA GLY A 94 9.86 -4.43 -20.07
C GLY A 94 8.52 -5.10 -20.38
N MET A 95 7.46 -4.80 -19.65
CA MET A 95 6.12 -5.41 -19.80
C MET A 95 5.06 -4.43 -20.32
N GLU A 96 5.46 -3.39 -21.05
CA GLU A 96 4.52 -2.38 -21.56
C GLU A 96 3.33 -2.98 -22.34
N PRO A 97 2.10 -2.47 -22.18
CA PRO A 97 1.70 -1.31 -21.35
C PRO A 97 1.46 -1.65 -19.86
N TRP A 98 1.72 -2.89 -19.45
CA TRP A 98 1.47 -3.42 -18.11
C TRP A 98 2.65 -3.12 -17.18
N ARG A 99 2.65 -1.92 -16.59
CA ARG A 99 3.81 -1.39 -15.84
C ARG A 99 3.88 -1.83 -14.38
N TRP A 100 2.78 -2.32 -13.83
CA TRP A 100 2.70 -2.76 -12.44
C TRP A 100 1.55 -3.75 -12.27
N GLY A 101 1.41 -4.34 -11.09
CA GLY A 101 0.28 -5.20 -10.78
C GLY A 101 0.01 -5.26 -9.28
N PHE A 102 -1.17 -5.77 -8.93
CA PHE A 102 -1.60 -5.88 -7.54
C PHE A 102 -2.13 -7.29 -7.19
N CYS A 103 -2.20 -7.55 -5.89
CA CYS A 103 -2.74 -8.76 -5.29
C CYS A 103 -3.54 -8.40 -4.04
N LEU A 104 -4.77 -8.90 -3.91
CA LEU A 104 -5.50 -8.88 -2.64
C LEU A 104 -4.99 -10.03 -1.77
N THR A 105 -4.04 -9.73 -0.89
CA THR A 105 -3.36 -10.74 -0.05
C THR A 105 -4.17 -11.11 1.18
N ALA A 106 -5.01 -10.19 1.65
CA ALA A 106 -6.11 -10.41 2.58
C ALA A 106 -7.31 -9.62 2.09
N TYR A 107 -8.52 -10.18 2.13
CA TYR A 107 -9.73 -9.54 1.57
C TYR A 107 -10.89 -9.42 2.57
N ASP A 108 -10.88 -10.19 3.66
CA ASP A 108 -11.97 -10.35 4.61
C ASP A 108 -11.55 -10.22 6.09
N ALA A 109 -10.39 -9.60 6.35
CA ALA A 109 -9.84 -9.50 7.70
C ALA A 109 -10.77 -8.73 8.65
N ALA A 110 -10.83 -9.16 9.91
CA ALA A 110 -11.69 -8.54 10.91
C ALA A 110 -11.22 -7.14 11.35
N THR A 111 -9.91 -6.88 11.26
CA THR A 111 -9.29 -5.58 11.58
C THR A 111 -8.21 -5.25 10.56
N ASP A 112 -7.82 -3.97 10.51
CA ASP A 112 -6.69 -3.48 9.74
C ASP A 112 -5.36 -4.11 10.17
N VAL A 113 -5.17 -4.31 11.48
CA VAL A 113 -4.00 -4.98 12.03
C VAL A 113 -3.89 -6.42 11.52
N ILE A 114 -5.02 -7.15 11.48
CA ILE A 114 -5.05 -8.52 10.96
C ILE A 114 -4.76 -8.52 9.46
N ALA A 115 -5.39 -7.63 8.68
CA ALA A 115 -5.12 -7.49 7.25
C ALA A 115 -3.62 -7.25 6.98
N GLU A 116 -3.00 -6.39 7.79
CA GLU A 116 -1.59 -6.06 7.66
C GLU A 116 -0.66 -7.23 8.01
N GLN A 117 -1.00 -8.05 9.01
CA GLN A 117 -0.13 -9.12 9.52
C GLN A 117 -0.30 -10.46 8.80
N THR A 118 -1.51 -10.80 8.36
CA THR A 118 -1.81 -12.12 7.75
C THR A 118 -1.29 -12.25 6.32
N ALA A 119 -1.16 -11.14 5.61
CA ALA A 119 -0.84 -11.11 4.20
C ALA A 119 0.59 -11.56 3.86
N TYR A 120 0.69 -12.49 2.93
CA TYR A 120 1.93 -12.92 2.26
C TYR A 120 1.77 -12.80 0.74
N VAL A 121 2.85 -12.40 0.06
CA VAL A 121 2.91 -12.40 -1.40
C VAL A 121 4.32 -12.70 -1.87
N ASP A 122 4.45 -13.58 -2.85
CA ASP A 122 5.74 -13.93 -3.46
C ASP A 122 6.01 -13.05 -4.69
N ARG A 123 6.76 -11.96 -4.48
CA ARG A 123 7.15 -11.03 -5.55
C ARG A 123 8.20 -11.60 -6.50
N GLN A 124 8.88 -12.70 -6.13
CA GLN A 124 9.88 -13.34 -6.99
C GLN A 124 9.21 -14.26 -8.02
N ASN A 125 7.99 -14.73 -7.75
CA ASN A 125 7.20 -15.54 -8.66
C ASN A 125 5.86 -14.87 -9.00
N PRO A 126 5.82 -13.69 -9.65
CA PRO A 126 4.60 -12.89 -9.85
C PRO A 126 3.49 -13.57 -10.66
N LYS A 127 3.76 -14.69 -11.33
CA LYS A 127 2.75 -15.53 -12.00
C LYS A 127 1.96 -16.44 -11.05
N LYS A 128 2.46 -16.65 -9.83
CA LYS A 128 1.86 -17.52 -8.79
C LYS A 128 1.89 -16.89 -7.39
N GLY A 129 2.49 -15.71 -7.26
CA GLY A 129 2.81 -15.14 -5.96
C GLY A 129 1.64 -14.55 -5.21
N CYS A 130 0.48 -14.40 -5.85
CA CYS A 130 -0.75 -13.97 -5.22
C CYS A 130 -1.59 -15.20 -4.82
N ASN A 131 -1.26 -15.83 -3.69
CA ASN A 131 -1.99 -17.03 -3.20
C ASN A 131 -2.12 -18.15 -4.26
N GLY A 132 -1.07 -18.37 -5.07
CA GLY A 132 -1.07 -19.34 -6.17
C GLY A 132 -1.47 -18.77 -7.53
N TYR A 133 -1.94 -17.52 -7.59
CA TYR A 133 -2.40 -16.82 -8.80
C TYR A 133 -1.40 -15.74 -9.25
N PRO A 134 -1.48 -15.30 -10.52
CA PRO A 134 -0.74 -14.13 -10.97
C PRO A 134 -1.24 -12.85 -10.29
N PHE A 135 -0.37 -11.85 -10.20
CA PHE A 135 -0.80 -10.48 -9.93
C PHE A 135 -1.70 -9.99 -11.09
N SER A 136 -2.78 -9.28 -10.76
CA SER A 136 -3.56 -8.54 -11.76
C SER A 136 -2.69 -7.42 -12.32
N ARG A 137 -2.38 -7.49 -13.62
CA ARG A 137 -1.45 -6.57 -14.26
C ARG A 137 -2.20 -5.33 -14.70
N MET A 138 -1.67 -4.16 -14.34
CA MET A 138 -2.33 -2.86 -14.50
C MET A 138 -1.65 -2.05 -15.59
N LYS A 139 -2.48 -1.51 -16.50
CA LYS A 139 -2.07 -0.47 -17.44
C LYS A 139 -2.90 0.78 -17.19
N LYS A 140 -2.28 1.95 -17.37
CA LYS A 140 -2.98 3.23 -17.24
C LYS A 140 -3.95 3.40 -18.41
N VAL A 141 -5.15 3.90 -18.14
CA VAL A 141 -6.07 4.35 -19.19
C VAL A 141 -5.64 5.75 -19.58
N GLU A 142 -5.25 5.94 -20.83
CA GLU A 142 -4.96 7.27 -21.36
C GLU A 142 -6.26 8.09 -21.35
N THR A 143 -6.30 9.18 -20.58
CA THR A 143 -7.27 10.24 -20.81
C THR A 143 -6.89 10.91 -22.12
N LYS A 144 -7.62 10.63 -23.20
CA LYS A 144 -7.50 11.46 -24.40
C LYS A 144 -7.88 12.90 -24.00
N PRO A 145 -7.03 13.90 -24.30
CA PRO A 145 -7.33 15.29 -24.02
C PRO A 145 -8.61 15.77 -24.72
#